data_AF-A0A960X273-F1
#
_entry.id   AF-A0A960X273-F1
#
_cell.length_a   1.000
_cell.length_b   1.000
_cell.length_c   1.000
_cell.angle_alpha   90.00
_cell.angle_beta   90.00
_cell.angle_gamma   90.00
#
_symmetry.space_group_name_H-M   'P 1'
#
loop_
_entity.id
_entity.type
_entity.pdbx_description
1 polymer ?
#
loop_
_entity_poly.entity_id
_entity_poly.type
_entity_poly.pdbx_seq_one_letter_code
_entity_poly.pdbx_strand_id
1 'polypeptide(L)'
;WFAICGWMALRAASYCWRVGGSVSQLTLQSARCFPLVGAAWLLANRAGWMPFGFDALIVLLTAAHFHHAGFTLPLLAGKVSQTSPGRWSRATCFAVLAGVPLVAAGITATHFGLLPWLEPVAVALVVAGSLSAAALHLRLSLSTSRFGKWPRLLWAIAATSHIAAMALALGFGLRTWFPALALPMPQMWAIHGSLNAFGFGFLGLSAWALQPQDAD
;
A
#
# COMPACT_ATOMS: atom_id res chain seq x y z
N TRP A 1 -16.14 -12.29 3.83
CA TRP A 1 -15.07 -11.30 3.61
C TRP A 1 -15.61 -9.91 3.33
N PHE A 2 -16.35 -9.69 2.22
CA PHE A 2 -16.91 -8.37 1.86
C PHE A 2 -17.63 -7.65 3.02
N ALA A 3 -18.49 -8.37 3.75
CA ALA A 3 -19.19 -7.82 4.91
C ALA A 3 -18.24 -7.33 6.04
N ILE A 4 -17.12 -8.03 6.26
CA ILE A 4 -16.10 -7.64 7.26
C ILE A 4 -15.43 -6.34 6.82
N CYS A 5 -15.03 -6.24 5.55
CA CYS A 5 -14.46 -5.00 5.00
C CYS A 5 -15.45 -3.84 5.06
N GLY A 6 -16.74 -4.11 4.79
CA GLY A 6 -17.81 -3.12 4.90
C GLY A 6 -17.95 -2.58 6.32
N TRP A 7 -17.98 -3.47 7.31
CA TRP A 7 -18.02 -3.08 8.71
C TRP A 7 -16.79 -2.28 9.14
N MET A 8 -15.58 -2.69 8.74
CA MET A 8 -14.34 -1.94 9.01
C MET A 8 -14.37 -0.53 8.41
N ALA A 9 -14.80 -0.42 7.15
CA ALA A 9 -14.90 0.84 6.44
C ALA A 9 -15.94 1.78 7.10
N LEU A 10 -17.10 1.26 7.50
CA LEU A 10 -18.13 2.04 8.19
C LEU A 10 -17.62 2.61 9.52
N ARG A 11 -16.90 1.81 10.31
CA ARG A 11 -16.31 2.28 11.57
C ARG A 11 -15.25 3.37 11.32
N ALA A 12 -14.39 3.16 10.33
CA ALA A 12 -13.36 4.15 9.97
C ALA A 12 -13.97 5.47 9.46
N ALA A 13 -14.99 5.41 8.60
CA ALA A 13 -15.69 6.58 8.11
C ALA A 13 -16.40 7.34 9.25
N SER A 14 -17.06 6.61 10.16
CA SER A 14 -17.71 7.21 11.33
C SER A 14 -16.73 7.91 12.27
N TYR A 15 -15.52 7.35 12.43
CA TYR A 15 -14.46 7.97 13.20
C TYR A 15 -13.97 9.27 12.53
N CYS A 16 -13.65 9.24 11.24
CA CYS A 16 -13.21 10.41 10.49
C CYS A 16 -14.25 11.54 10.52
N TRP A 17 -15.53 11.20 10.40
CA TRP A 17 -16.62 12.18 10.43
C TRP A 17 -16.74 12.89 11.78
N ARG A 18 -16.56 12.15 12.89
CA ARG A 18 -16.78 12.70 14.24
C ARG A 18 -15.56 13.44 14.80
N VAL A 19 -14.37 12.92 14.56
CA VAL A 19 -13.14 13.37 15.24
C VAL A 19 -12.33 14.32 14.35
N GLY A 20 -12.44 14.20 13.03
CA GLY A 20 -11.37 14.69 12.15
C GLY A 20 -10.04 13.99 12.48
N GLY A 21 -8.94 14.41 11.85
CA GLY A 21 -7.65 13.80 12.21
C GLY A 21 -6.47 14.37 11.48
N SER A 22 -5.30 14.22 12.10
CA SER A 22 -4.02 14.43 11.44
C SER A 22 -3.88 13.49 10.23
N VAL A 23 -2.99 13.84 9.29
CA VAL A 23 -2.73 13.01 8.10
C VAL A 23 -2.38 11.56 8.47
N SER A 24 -1.61 11.34 9.55
CA SER A 24 -1.28 10.00 10.05
C SER A 24 -2.51 9.21 10.47
N GLN A 25 -3.45 9.84 11.19
CA GLN A 25 -4.70 9.20 11.59
C GLN A 25 -5.57 8.89 10.37
N LEU A 26 -5.70 9.82 9.42
CA LEU A 26 -6.44 9.59 8.18
C LEU A 26 -5.86 8.43 7.37
N THR A 27 -4.52 8.33 7.30
CA THR A 27 -3.84 7.19 6.66
C THR A 27 -4.12 5.87 7.38
N LEU A 28 -4.20 5.83 8.71
CA LEU A 28 -4.62 4.61 9.42
C LEU A 28 -6.08 4.26 9.18
N GLN A 29 -6.98 5.24 9.10
CA GLN A 29 -8.38 4.99 8.80
C GLN A 29 -8.57 4.55 7.35
N SER A 30 -7.83 5.11 6.40
CA SER A 30 -7.90 4.70 5.00
C SER A 30 -7.50 3.24 4.81
N ALA A 31 -6.53 2.75 5.59
CA ALA A 31 -6.18 1.33 5.60
C ALA A 31 -7.40 0.44 5.91
N ARG A 32 -8.31 0.88 6.79
CA ARG A 32 -9.53 0.12 7.12
C ARG A 32 -10.62 0.23 6.04
N CYS A 33 -10.57 1.25 5.18
CA CYS A 33 -11.54 1.49 4.12
C CYS A 33 -11.18 0.77 2.82
N PHE A 34 -9.92 0.85 2.38
CA PHE A 34 -9.48 0.34 1.08
C PHE A 34 -9.72 -1.17 0.84
N PRO A 35 -9.67 -2.07 1.84
CA PRO A 35 -10.09 -3.46 1.66
C PRO A 35 -11.51 -3.64 1.14
N LEU A 36 -12.43 -2.71 1.41
CA LEU A 36 -13.78 -2.77 0.86
C LEU A 36 -13.76 -2.67 -0.67
N VAL A 37 -12.92 -1.78 -1.22
CA VAL A 37 -12.70 -1.67 -2.67
C VAL A 37 -12.11 -2.98 -3.19
N GLY A 38 -11.06 -3.49 -2.55
CA GLY A 38 -10.45 -4.77 -2.94
C GLY A 38 -11.46 -5.93 -2.92
N ALA A 39 -12.31 -5.99 -1.89
CA ALA A 39 -13.34 -7.02 -1.76
C ALA A 39 -14.46 -6.86 -2.81
N ALA A 40 -14.84 -5.64 -3.17
CA ALA A 40 -15.80 -5.37 -4.24
C ALA A 40 -15.27 -5.87 -5.60
N TRP A 41 -14.01 -5.56 -5.91
CA TRP A 41 -13.36 -6.02 -7.15
C TRP A 41 -13.16 -7.54 -7.18
N LEU A 42 -12.84 -8.15 -6.03
CA LEU A 42 -12.78 -9.61 -5.91
C LEU A 42 -14.15 -10.24 -6.18
N LEU A 43 -15.22 -9.67 -5.61
CA LEU A 43 -16.58 -10.16 -5.81
C LEU A 43 -17.00 -10.03 -7.28
N ALA A 44 -16.72 -8.89 -7.91
CA ALA A 44 -16.97 -8.68 -9.34
C ALA A 44 -16.27 -9.75 -10.18
N ASN A 45 -14.98 -9.99 -9.93
CA ASN A 45 -14.22 -11.01 -10.65
C ASN A 45 -14.80 -12.42 -10.46
N ARG A 46 -15.21 -12.78 -9.23
CA ARG A 46 -15.83 -14.07 -8.95
C ARG A 46 -17.23 -14.23 -9.54
N ALA A 47 -17.95 -13.13 -9.74
CA ALA A 47 -19.24 -13.10 -10.41
C ALA A 47 -19.13 -13.06 -11.95
N GLY A 48 -17.92 -13.08 -12.51
CA GLY A 48 -17.69 -12.92 -13.96
C GLY A 48 -17.98 -11.50 -14.47
N TRP A 49 -18.14 -10.52 -13.58
CA TRP A 49 -18.33 -9.13 -13.94
C TRP A 49 -16.98 -8.42 -14.10
N MET A 50 -16.79 -7.78 -15.24
CA MET A 50 -15.59 -7.01 -15.58
C MET A 50 -15.90 -5.51 -15.59
N PRO A 51 -15.76 -4.80 -14.46
CA PRO A 51 -16.04 -3.37 -14.39
C PRO A 51 -15.26 -2.62 -15.47
N PHE A 52 -15.92 -1.67 -16.12
CA PHE A 52 -15.35 -0.84 -17.20
C PHE A 52 -14.83 -1.62 -18.42
N GLY A 53 -15.11 -2.93 -18.53
CA GLY A 53 -14.60 -3.76 -19.64
C GLY A 53 -13.13 -4.18 -19.47
N PHE A 54 -12.57 -4.08 -18.26
CA PHE A 54 -11.21 -4.55 -17.97
C PHE A 54 -11.07 -6.07 -18.15
N ASP A 55 -9.85 -6.51 -18.49
CA ASP A 55 -9.53 -7.93 -18.50
C ASP A 55 -9.65 -8.57 -17.10
N ALA A 56 -10.04 -9.85 -17.05
CA ALA A 56 -10.24 -10.58 -15.80
C ALA A 56 -9.00 -10.60 -14.91
N LEU A 57 -7.80 -10.64 -15.48
CA LEU A 57 -6.56 -10.55 -14.71
C LEU A 57 -6.41 -9.16 -14.08
N ILE A 58 -6.71 -8.09 -14.81
CA ILE A 58 -6.63 -6.71 -14.28
C ILE A 58 -7.61 -6.55 -13.11
N VAL A 59 -8.84 -7.03 -13.25
CA VAL A 59 -9.84 -6.96 -12.18
C VAL A 59 -9.36 -7.71 -10.92
N LEU A 60 -8.77 -8.89 -11.09
CA LEU A 60 -8.19 -9.66 -9.99
C LEU A 60 -6.97 -8.98 -9.36
N LEU A 61 -6.07 -8.41 -10.17
CA LEU A 61 -4.89 -7.69 -9.67
C LEU A 61 -5.27 -6.39 -8.96
N THR A 62 -6.32 -5.70 -9.39
CA THR A 62 -6.87 -4.54 -8.66
C THR A 62 -7.38 -4.96 -7.29
N ALA A 63 -8.08 -6.10 -7.19
CA ALA A 63 -8.49 -6.64 -5.90
C ALA A 63 -7.27 -6.88 -4.98
N ALA A 64 -6.21 -7.51 -5.48
CA ALA A 64 -4.98 -7.74 -4.72
C ALA A 64 -4.28 -6.42 -4.33
N HIS A 65 -4.23 -5.44 -5.24
CA HIS A 65 -3.60 -4.14 -5.02
C HIS A 65 -4.23 -3.40 -3.84
N PHE A 66 -5.56 -3.37 -3.73
CA PHE A 66 -6.25 -2.71 -2.62
C PHE A 66 -6.07 -3.44 -1.27
N HIS A 67 -5.70 -4.73 -1.24
CA HIS A 67 -5.33 -5.43 0.00
C HIS A 67 -3.88 -5.19 0.42
N HIS A 68 -2.97 -4.99 -0.53
CA HIS A 68 -1.56 -4.74 -0.21
C HIS A 68 -1.23 -3.24 -0.19
N ALA A 69 -1.28 -2.57 -1.33
CA ALA A 69 -1.04 -1.14 -1.42
C ALA A 69 -2.16 -0.33 -0.74
N GLY A 70 -3.41 -0.79 -0.82
CA GLY A 70 -4.54 -0.12 -0.17
C GLY A 70 -4.64 -0.34 1.34
N PHE A 71 -4.24 -1.49 1.89
CA PHE A 71 -4.36 -1.74 3.34
C PHE A 71 -3.02 -1.73 4.05
N THR A 72 -2.11 -2.62 3.66
CA THR A 72 -0.83 -2.80 4.36
C THR A 72 0.01 -1.53 4.35
N LEU A 73 0.17 -0.90 3.19
CA LEU A 73 1.02 0.28 3.05
C LEU A 73 0.55 1.46 3.93
N PRO A 74 -0.72 1.92 3.85
CA PRO A 74 -1.20 2.99 4.73
C PRO A 74 -1.21 2.58 6.20
N LEU A 75 -1.49 1.32 6.53
CA LEU A 75 -1.42 0.86 7.92
C LEU A 75 0.00 1.02 8.50
N LEU A 76 1.02 0.54 7.77
CA LEU A 76 2.41 0.64 8.19
C LEU A 76 2.92 2.09 8.17
N ALA A 77 2.58 2.87 7.14
CA ALA A 77 2.93 4.28 7.04
C ALA A 77 2.32 5.12 8.18
N GLY A 78 1.05 4.86 8.51
CA GLY A 78 0.36 5.48 9.62
C GLY A 78 1.00 5.17 10.97
N LYS A 79 1.32 3.89 11.24
CA LYS A 79 1.98 3.45 12.47
C LYS A 79 3.36 4.09 12.65
N VAL A 80 4.21 4.04 11.62
CA VAL A 80 5.54 4.65 11.70
C VAL A 80 5.46 6.16 11.90
N SER A 81 4.44 6.81 11.33
CA SER A 81 4.21 8.24 11.54
C SER A 81 3.75 8.60 12.95
N GLN A 82 3.06 7.71 13.67
CA GLN A 82 2.72 7.93 15.08
C GLN A 82 3.94 7.73 15.99
N THR A 83 4.77 6.72 15.70
CA THR A 83 5.96 6.41 16.51
C THR A 83 7.12 7.39 16.28
N SER A 84 7.23 7.94 15.07
CA SER A 84 8.24 8.93 14.67
C SER A 84 7.56 10.11 13.97
N PRO A 85 6.86 10.98 14.72
CA PRO A 85 6.17 12.12 14.15
C PRO A 85 7.17 13.13 13.57
N GLY A 86 6.83 13.71 12.43
CA GLY A 86 7.68 14.69 11.76
C GLY A 86 7.14 15.14 10.41
N ARG A 87 7.82 16.11 9.78
CA ARG A 87 7.46 16.56 8.41
C ARG A 87 7.58 15.43 7.40
N TRP A 88 8.59 14.58 7.55
CA TRP A 88 8.86 13.51 6.59
C TRP A 88 7.79 12.40 6.67
N SER A 89 7.45 11.92 7.87
CA SER A 89 6.40 10.91 8.05
C SER A 89 5.01 11.41 7.66
N ARG A 90 4.70 12.70 7.87
CA ARG A 90 3.47 13.31 7.34
C ARG A 90 3.45 13.34 5.81
N ALA A 91 4.56 13.71 5.16
CA ALA A 91 4.67 13.69 3.71
C ALA A 91 4.53 12.26 3.15
N THR A 92 5.12 11.27 3.82
CA THR A 92 4.92 9.84 3.49
C THR A 92 3.45 9.45 3.55
N CYS A 93 2.76 9.79 4.63
CA CYS A 93 1.34 9.49 4.81
C CYS A 93 0.47 10.14 3.72
N PHE A 94 0.77 11.40 3.36
CA PHE A 94 0.08 12.10 2.28
C PHE A 94 0.31 11.42 0.93
N ALA A 95 1.57 11.11 0.58
CA ALA A 95 1.91 10.45 -0.68
C ALA A 95 1.24 9.08 -0.81
N VAL A 96 1.17 8.30 0.28
CA VAL A 96 0.47 7.01 0.30
C VAL A 96 -1.05 7.19 0.15
N LEU A 97 -1.64 8.11 0.92
CA LEU A 97 -3.08 8.35 0.92
C LEU A 97 -3.59 8.84 -0.43
N ALA A 98 -2.83 9.72 -1.09
CA ALA A 98 -3.15 10.25 -2.41
C ALA A 98 -2.77 9.26 -3.53
N GLY A 99 -1.60 8.62 -3.43
CA GLY A 99 -1.02 7.81 -4.51
C GLY A 99 -1.87 6.60 -4.88
N VAL A 100 -2.34 5.82 -3.90
CA VAL A 100 -3.14 4.60 -4.15
C VAL A 100 -4.42 4.88 -4.97
N PRO A 101 -5.33 5.79 -4.56
CA PRO A 101 -6.52 6.09 -5.36
C PRO A 101 -6.16 6.76 -6.68
N LEU A 102 -5.09 7.56 -6.73
CA LEU A 102 -4.66 8.22 -7.97
C LEU A 102 -4.15 7.23 -9.01
N VAL A 103 -3.51 6.12 -8.60
CA VAL A 103 -3.10 5.05 -9.53
C VAL A 103 -4.32 4.37 -10.12
N ALA A 104 -5.34 4.05 -9.30
CA ALA A 104 -6.58 3.48 -9.81
C ALA A 104 -7.30 4.44 -10.78
N ALA A 105 -7.34 5.74 -10.45
CA ALA A 105 -7.89 6.77 -11.32
C ALA A 105 -7.09 6.92 -12.62
N GLY A 106 -5.76 6.89 -12.54
CA GLY A 106 -4.84 6.97 -13.68
C GLY A 106 -5.03 5.82 -14.65
N ILE A 107 -5.00 4.57 -14.16
CA ILE A 107 -5.24 3.37 -14.99
C ILE A 107 -6.63 3.43 -15.65
N THR A 108 -7.65 3.86 -14.91
CA THR A 108 -9.00 4.00 -15.45
C THR A 108 -9.08 5.09 -16.51
N ALA A 109 -8.44 6.25 -16.29
CA ALA A 109 -8.40 7.33 -17.28
C ALA A 109 -7.66 6.89 -18.54
N THR A 110 -6.46 6.29 -18.42
CA THR A 110 -5.69 5.75 -19.55
C THR A 110 -6.50 4.74 -20.35
N HIS A 111 -7.26 3.86 -19.68
CA HIS A 111 -8.13 2.89 -20.33
C HIS A 111 -9.19 3.53 -21.24
N PHE A 112 -9.73 4.68 -20.85
CA PHE A 112 -10.67 5.47 -21.66
C PHE A 112 -9.98 6.47 -22.60
N GLY A 113 -8.66 6.43 -22.74
CA GLY A 113 -7.90 7.37 -23.58
C GLY A 113 -7.83 8.79 -23.01
N LEU A 114 -8.10 8.97 -21.71
CA LEU A 114 -8.09 10.25 -21.01
C LEU A 114 -6.84 10.39 -20.14
N LEU A 115 -6.30 11.61 -20.05
CA LEU A 115 -5.22 11.98 -19.09
C LEU A 115 -4.06 10.95 -19.03
N PRO A 116 -3.38 10.62 -20.15
CA PRO A 116 -2.35 9.57 -20.19
C PRO A 116 -1.13 9.85 -19.30
N TRP A 117 -0.95 11.10 -18.86
CA TRP A 117 0.08 11.51 -17.91
C TRP A 117 -0.28 11.25 -16.44
N LEU A 118 -1.55 11.00 -16.13
CA LEU A 118 -2.02 10.81 -14.75
C LEU A 118 -1.46 9.53 -14.14
N GLU A 119 -1.48 8.43 -14.90
CA GLU A 119 -0.95 7.13 -14.46
C GLU A 119 0.54 7.20 -14.06
N PRO A 120 1.48 7.69 -14.90
CA PRO A 120 2.89 7.74 -14.50
C PRO A 120 3.15 8.69 -13.32
N VAL A 121 2.43 9.81 -13.21
CA VAL A 121 2.52 10.72 -12.06
C VAL A 121 2.04 10.03 -10.78
N ALA A 122 0.91 9.31 -10.86
CA ALA A 122 0.35 8.57 -9.73
C ALA A 122 1.28 7.45 -9.26
N VAL A 123 1.86 6.70 -10.20
CA VAL A 123 2.85 5.65 -9.93
C VAL A 123 4.09 6.26 -9.28
N ALA A 124 4.61 7.37 -9.80
CA ALA A 124 5.76 8.05 -9.19
C ALA A 124 5.48 8.48 -7.74
N LEU A 125 4.29 9.03 -7.49
CA LEU A 125 3.87 9.45 -6.16
C LEU A 125 3.77 8.27 -5.18
N VAL A 126 3.11 7.17 -5.58
CA VAL A 126 2.97 6.00 -4.69
C VAL A 126 4.31 5.32 -4.46
N VAL A 127 5.18 5.22 -5.47
CA VAL A 127 6.53 4.66 -5.33
C VAL A 127 7.37 5.52 -4.39
N ALA A 128 7.34 6.85 -4.53
CA ALA A 128 8.04 7.76 -3.62
C ALA A 128 7.53 7.62 -2.16
N GLY A 129 6.21 7.56 -1.97
CA GLY A 129 5.58 7.31 -0.68
C GLY A 129 6.00 5.97 -0.07
N SER A 130 5.97 4.90 -0.86
CA SER A 130 6.37 3.55 -0.48
C SER A 130 7.85 3.45 -0.08
N LEU A 131 8.76 4.01 -0.88
CA LEU A 131 10.19 4.06 -0.57
C LEU A 131 10.46 4.88 0.69
N SER A 132 9.75 6.00 0.86
CA SER A 132 9.82 6.80 2.07
C SER A 132 9.33 6.04 3.30
N ALA A 133 8.24 5.26 3.19
CA ALA A 133 7.74 4.42 4.27
C ALA A 133 8.75 3.31 4.62
N ALA A 134 9.37 2.68 3.62
CA ALA A 134 10.42 1.68 3.84
C ALA A 134 11.63 2.28 4.57
N ALA A 135 12.08 3.47 4.15
CA ALA A 135 13.19 4.17 4.79
C ALA A 135 12.90 4.54 6.25
N LEU A 136 11.66 4.92 6.57
CA LEU A 136 11.24 5.15 7.96
C LEU A 136 11.26 3.87 8.80
N HIS A 137 10.82 2.74 8.26
CA HIS A 137 10.91 1.45 8.96
C HIS A 137 12.36 0.97 9.14
N LEU A 138 13.25 1.23 8.17
CA LEU A 138 14.68 1.01 8.34
C LEU A 138 15.24 1.85 9.48
N ARG A 139 14.86 3.13 9.60
CA ARG A 139 15.27 3.97 10.73
C ARG A 139 14.80 3.40 12.07
N LEU A 140 13.56 2.88 12.16
CA LEU A 140 13.10 2.19 13.36
C LEU A 140 13.94 0.93 13.65
N SER A 141 14.29 0.14 12.63
CA SER A 141 15.13 -1.05 12.80
C SER A 141 16.55 -0.76 13.31
N LEU A 142 17.04 0.48 13.13
CA LEU A 142 18.34 0.92 13.62
C LEU A 142 18.29 1.47 15.06
N SER A 143 17.09 1.74 15.60
CA SER A 143 16.92 2.31 16.95
C SER A 143 17.04 1.22 18.03
N THR A 144 18.27 0.89 18.40
CA THR A 144 18.61 -0.17 19.37
C THR A 144 18.11 0.08 20.78
N SER A 145 18.03 1.34 21.19
CA SER A 145 17.61 1.75 22.54
C SER A 145 16.10 1.73 22.75
N ARG A 146 15.31 1.81 21.67
CA ARG A 146 13.85 1.97 21.75
C ARG A 146 13.07 0.68 21.51
N PHE A 147 13.64 -0.27 20.75
CA PHE A 147 12.92 -1.46 20.32
C PHE A 147 13.72 -2.74 20.51
N GLY A 148 13.00 -3.83 20.84
CA GLY A 148 13.57 -5.16 20.95
C GLY A 148 14.15 -5.69 19.62
N LYS A 149 15.01 -6.70 19.71
CA LYS A 149 15.71 -7.29 18.55
C LYS A 149 14.77 -7.81 17.46
N TRP A 150 13.64 -8.41 17.84
CA TRP A 150 12.73 -9.06 16.90
C TRP A 150 11.91 -8.07 16.04
N PRO A 151 11.19 -7.07 16.61
CA PRO A 151 10.54 -6.03 15.81
C PRO A 151 11.50 -5.34 14.84
N ARG A 152 12.73 -5.05 15.30
CA ARG A 152 13.76 -4.41 14.47
C ARG A 152 14.17 -5.27 13.28
N LEU A 153 14.47 -6.55 13.50
CA LEU A 153 14.82 -7.48 12.42
C LEU A 153 13.67 -7.60 11.41
N LEU A 154 12.44 -7.73 11.88
CA LEU A 154 11.27 -7.86 11.02
C LEU A 154 10.99 -6.58 10.21
N TRP A 155 11.13 -5.39 10.80
CA TRP A 155 11.04 -4.13 10.04
C TRP A 155 12.16 -3.99 9.02
N ALA A 156 13.38 -4.44 9.32
CA ALA A 156 14.49 -4.41 8.36
C ALA A 156 14.21 -5.30 7.14
N ILE A 157 13.77 -6.54 7.37
CA ILE A 157 13.40 -7.46 6.29
C ILE A 157 12.21 -6.90 5.51
N ALA A 158 11.16 -6.44 6.19
CA ALA A 158 9.96 -5.89 5.56
C ALA A 158 10.28 -4.67 4.69
N ALA A 159 11.09 -3.74 5.18
CA ALA A 159 11.48 -2.57 4.42
C ALA A 159 12.35 -2.93 3.21
N THR A 160 13.27 -3.88 3.36
CA THR A 160 14.15 -4.33 2.26
C THR A 160 13.32 -5.06 1.18
N SER A 161 12.40 -5.93 1.58
CA SER A 161 11.44 -6.57 0.65
C SER A 161 10.59 -5.54 -0.07
N HIS A 162 10.15 -4.49 0.62
CA HIS A 162 9.34 -3.44 0.01
C HIS A 162 10.14 -2.59 -0.99
N ILE A 163 11.40 -2.26 -0.69
CA ILE A 163 12.31 -1.58 -1.63
C ILE A 163 12.49 -2.43 -2.89
N ALA A 164 12.76 -3.73 -2.74
CA ALA A 164 12.88 -4.65 -3.88
C ALA A 164 11.57 -4.69 -4.70
N ALA A 165 10.42 -4.77 -4.04
CA ALA A 165 9.12 -4.74 -4.71
C ALA A 165 8.88 -3.44 -5.49
N MET A 166 9.24 -2.28 -4.92
CA MET A 166 9.11 -0.98 -5.59
C MET A 166 10.08 -0.82 -6.76
N ALA A 167 11.28 -1.40 -6.68
CA ALA A 167 12.20 -1.43 -7.82
C ALA A 167 11.61 -2.23 -9.00
N LEU A 168 10.99 -3.38 -8.74
CA LEU A 168 10.27 -4.15 -9.76
C LEU A 168 9.08 -3.36 -10.35
N ALA A 169 8.31 -2.69 -9.49
CA ALA A 169 7.18 -1.86 -9.95
C ALA A 169 7.63 -0.70 -10.83
N LEU A 170 8.73 -0.03 -10.46
CA LEU A 170 9.31 1.04 -11.26
C LEU A 170 9.85 0.52 -12.60
N GLY A 171 10.56 -0.61 -12.60
CA GLY A 171 11.03 -1.26 -13.83
C GLY A 171 9.88 -1.60 -14.78
N PHE A 172 8.76 -2.13 -14.24
CA PHE A 172 7.55 -2.39 -15.02
C PHE A 172 6.85 -1.12 -15.51
N GLY A 173 6.81 -0.06 -14.69
CA GLY A 173 6.25 1.24 -15.07
C GLY A 173 7.04 1.93 -16.18
N LEU A 174 8.36 1.71 -16.21
CA LEU A 174 9.28 2.25 -17.22
C LEU A 174 9.47 1.35 -18.45
N ARG A 175 8.70 0.26 -18.58
CA ARG A 175 8.86 -0.77 -19.63
C ARG A 175 8.83 -0.22 -21.05
N THR A 176 8.14 0.90 -21.28
CA THR A 176 8.06 1.55 -22.60
C THR A 176 9.42 2.08 -23.05
N TRP A 177 10.24 2.57 -22.12
CA TRP A 177 11.58 3.11 -22.40
C TRP A 177 12.68 2.08 -22.14
N PHE A 178 12.50 1.20 -21.15
CA PHE A 178 13.48 0.22 -20.72
C PHE A 178 12.85 -1.17 -20.60
N PRO A 179 12.49 -1.83 -21.71
CA PRO A 179 11.76 -3.09 -21.70
C PRO A 179 12.53 -4.22 -20.99
N ALA A 180 13.86 -4.20 -21.02
CA ALA A 180 14.71 -5.18 -20.35
C ALA A 180 14.60 -5.17 -18.81
N LEU A 181 14.07 -4.10 -18.21
CA LEU A 181 13.86 -3.99 -16.76
C LEU A 181 12.52 -4.58 -16.30
N ALA A 182 11.60 -4.86 -17.23
CA ALA A 182 10.27 -5.32 -16.92
C ALA A 182 10.20 -6.85 -16.93
N LEU A 183 9.77 -7.43 -15.80
CA LEU A 183 9.48 -8.85 -15.75
C LEU A 183 8.22 -9.18 -16.58
N PRO A 184 8.17 -10.35 -17.24
CA PRO A 184 6.94 -10.89 -17.79
C PRO A 184 5.83 -10.93 -16.74
N MET A 185 4.58 -10.69 -17.15
CA MET A 185 3.45 -10.57 -16.22
C MET A 185 3.35 -11.72 -15.19
N PRO A 186 3.47 -13.02 -15.56
CA PRO A 186 3.45 -14.11 -14.59
C PRO A 186 4.51 -14.01 -13.49
N GLN A 187 5.73 -13.65 -13.88
CA GLN A 187 6.84 -13.47 -12.94
C GLN A 187 6.66 -12.21 -12.10
N MET A 188 6.15 -11.14 -12.70
CA MET A 188 5.90 -9.87 -12.02
C MET A 188 4.95 -10.07 -10.84
N TRP A 189 3.72 -10.57 -11.05
CA TRP A 189 2.79 -10.73 -9.93
C TRP A 189 3.23 -11.80 -8.93
N ALA A 190 3.96 -12.85 -9.37
CA ALA A 190 4.49 -13.85 -8.46
C ALA A 190 5.56 -13.26 -7.52
N ILE A 191 6.59 -12.60 -8.06
CA ILE A 191 7.72 -12.07 -7.28
C ILE A 191 7.32 -10.80 -6.53
N HIS A 192 6.79 -9.79 -7.24
CA HIS A 192 6.36 -8.53 -6.62
C HIS A 192 5.23 -8.76 -5.62
N GLY A 193 4.26 -9.62 -5.96
CA GLY A 193 3.17 -9.98 -5.06
C GLY A 193 3.68 -10.68 -3.80
N SER A 194 4.56 -11.67 -3.94
CA SER A 194 5.14 -12.39 -2.79
C SER A 194 5.95 -11.47 -1.88
N LEU A 195 6.77 -10.58 -2.45
CA LEU A 195 7.53 -9.60 -1.68
C LEU A 195 6.60 -8.65 -0.90
N ASN A 196 5.49 -8.21 -1.49
CA ASN A 196 4.53 -7.35 -0.79
C ASN A 196 3.70 -8.09 0.25
N ALA A 197 3.30 -9.33 -0.03
CA ALA A 197 2.45 -10.12 0.85
C ALA A 197 3.22 -10.64 2.07
N PHE A 198 4.29 -11.38 1.83
CA PHE A 198 5.05 -12.05 2.88
C PHE A 198 6.14 -11.14 3.45
N GLY A 199 6.97 -10.56 2.58
CA GLY A 199 8.09 -9.72 3.01
C GLY A 199 7.61 -8.44 3.71
N PHE A 200 6.94 -7.57 2.96
CA PHE A 200 6.48 -6.28 3.49
C PHE A 200 5.30 -6.42 4.45
N GLY A 201 4.22 -7.09 4.02
CA GLY A 201 2.97 -7.11 4.77
C GLY A 201 3.03 -7.98 6.02
N PHE A 202 3.26 -9.28 5.86
CA PHE A 202 3.26 -10.19 6.99
C PHE A 202 4.35 -9.86 8.01
N LEU A 203 5.61 -9.69 7.59
CA LEU A 203 6.69 -9.37 8.55
C LEU A 203 6.56 -7.96 9.12
N GLY A 204 6.14 -6.97 8.31
CA GLY A 204 5.91 -5.60 8.78
C GLY A 204 4.83 -5.53 9.84
N LEU A 205 3.68 -6.19 9.62
CA LEU A 205 2.61 -6.27 10.61
C LEU A 205 3.03 -7.05 11.86
N SER A 206 3.76 -8.16 11.68
CA SER A 206 4.28 -8.95 12.80
C SER A 206 5.23 -8.14 13.68
N ALA A 207 6.09 -7.30 13.08
CA ALA A 207 6.96 -6.39 13.82
C ALA A 207 6.17 -5.44 14.74
N TRP A 208 5.10 -4.84 14.21
CA TRP A 208 4.21 -3.95 14.97
C TRP A 208 3.32 -4.68 15.97
N ALA A 209 3.05 -5.97 15.80
CA ALA A 209 2.33 -6.80 16.76
C ALA A 209 3.22 -7.23 17.93
N LEU A 210 4.52 -7.42 17.68
CA LEU A 210 5.52 -7.75 18.69
C LEU A 210 6.04 -6.54 19.46
N GLN A 211 5.79 -5.32 18.97
CA GLN A 211 6.07 -4.12 19.73
C GLN A 211 5.05 -4.02 20.89
N PRO A 212 5.51 -3.85 22.15
CA PRO A 212 4.62 -3.50 23.24
C PRO A 212 3.84 -2.23 22.86
N GLN A 213 2.52 -2.30 22.93
CA GLN A 213 1.73 -1.08 22.89
C GLN A 213 1.95 -0.41 24.24
N ASP A 214 2.65 0.73 24.25
CA ASP A 214 2.61 1.60 25.41
C ASP A 214 1.13 1.88 25.66
N ALA A 215 0.65 1.53 26.86
CA ALA A 215 -0.73 1.72 27.24
C ALA A 215 -1.01 3.23 27.26
N ASP A 216 -1.69 3.72 26.23
CA ASP A 216 -2.41 4.98 26.27
C ASP A 216 -3.58 4.89 27.27
#